data_AF-A0A2D7ARB9-F1
#
_entry.id   AF-A0A2D7ARB9-F1
#
_cell.length_a   1.000
_cell.length_b   1.000
_cell.length_c   1.000
_cell.angle_alpha   90.00
_cell.angle_beta   90.00
_cell.angle_gamma   90.00
#
_symmetry.space_group_name_H-M   'P 1'
#
loop_
_entity.id
_entity.type
_entity.pdbx_description
1 polymer ?
#
loop_
_entity_poly.entity_id
_entity_poly.type
_entity_poly.pdbx_seq_one_letter_code
_entity_poly.pdbx_strand_id
1 'polypeptide(L)'
;MNLDWDDIHWKDPDGGTIVLHGILPTVVLPNGMRPRLNWHGLGIIAASEEVEVWAEEEKSEVKDAGINLDSAILNGGLDGLYLEMLTWVEGLQVGKFPDPEPRRLHKAAVNHNRPVFFAEPDMDDEDWADFLGKEAKAMTRPLKLLRIVFTSRRWRKCIKRMRKHVIEQPVREPDGLQAASALAATWWTLNRENSDAGLNQDKDNRFASRLQGSLAKLREDHGDEALLLVPIQQAYRHSMLIALEKLPEIEESSSLEGSSDKEEE
;
A
#
# COMPACT_ATOMS: atom_id res chain seq x y z
N MET A 1 4.54 15.80 1.60
CA MET A 1 3.46 14.80 1.73
C MET A 1 2.25 15.35 1.01
N ASN A 2 1.61 14.51 0.21
CA ASN A 2 0.42 14.87 -0.56
C ASN A 2 -0.72 13.94 -0.11
N LEU A 3 -1.84 14.50 0.35
CA LEU A 3 -3.06 13.79 0.74
C LEU A 3 -4.24 14.13 -0.19
N ASP A 4 -3.96 14.52 -1.43
CA ASP A 4 -4.96 14.75 -2.47
C ASP A 4 -5.74 13.45 -2.74
N TRP A 5 -6.96 13.59 -3.24
CA TRP A 5 -7.80 12.43 -3.55
C TRP A 5 -7.59 11.89 -4.95
N ASP A 6 -7.11 12.75 -5.86
CA ASP A 6 -6.88 12.38 -7.25
C ASP A 6 -5.67 11.45 -7.38
N ASP A 7 -5.77 10.52 -8.34
CA ASP A 7 -4.69 9.59 -8.66
C ASP A 7 -3.48 10.33 -9.24
N ILE A 8 -2.27 9.84 -8.95
CA ILE A 8 -1.05 10.38 -9.56
C ILE A 8 -0.71 9.51 -10.77
N HIS A 9 -0.64 10.15 -11.94
CA HIS A 9 -0.25 9.51 -13.19
C HIS A 9 1.21 9.83 -13.49
N TRP A 10 2.09 8.85 -13.32
CA TRP A 10 3.49 8.97 -13.70
C TRP A 10 3.69 8.34 -15.08
N LYS A 11 4.22 9.12 -16.03
CA LYS A 11 4.52 8.66 -17.39
C LYS A 11 5.97 8.23 -17.47
N ASP A 12 6.18 7.00 -17.89
CA ASP A 12 7.51 6.44 -18.06
C ASP A 12 8.14 7.01 -19.35
N PRO A 13 9.43 7.42 -19.35
CA PRO A 13 10.10 7.92 -20.54
C PRO A 13 10.12 6.94 -21.71
N ASP A 14 10.09 5.63 -21.42
CA ASP A 14 10.08 4.55 -22.41
C ASP A 14 8.66 4.12 -22.80
N GLY A 15 7.63 4.89 -22.41
CA GLY A 15 6.22 4.67 -22.75
C GLY A 15 5.40 4.02 -21.63
N GLY A 16 4.08 4.14 -21.69
CA GLY A 16 3.18 3.63 -20.65
C GLY A 16 3.03 4.56 -19.43
N THR A 17 2.16 4.17 -18.51
CA THR A 17 1.80 4.97 -17.32
C THR A 17 1.65 4.09 -16.07
N ILE A 18 2.25 4.52 -14.97
CA ILE A 18 1.96 4.00 -13.62
C ILE A 18 0.96 4.93 -12.95
N VAL A 19 -0.18 4.40 -12.52
CA VAL A 19 -1.22 5.14 -11.81
C VAL A 19 -1.16 4.78 -10.33
N LEU A 20 -0.67 5.71 -9.51
CA LEU A 20 -0.62 5.57 -8.06
C LEU A 20 -1.98 5.95 -7.45
N HIS A 21 -2.80 4.93 -7.21
CA HIS A 21 -4.14 5.08 -6.64
C HIS A 21 -4.10 5.14 -5.11
N GLY A 22 -4.60 6.23 -4.54
CA GLY A 22 -4.53 6.50 -3.10
C GLY A 22 -5.56 5.72 -2.29
N ILE A 23 -5.11 4.75 -1.50
CA ILE A 23 -5.97 4.00 -0.58
C ILE A 23 -5.81 4.43 0.88
N LEU A 24 -6.82 4.13 1.68
CA LEU A 24 -6.80 4.26 3.14
C LEU A 24 -6.85 2.85 3.74
N PRO A 25 -5.82 2.41 4.49
CA PRO A 25 -5.74 1.02 4.93
C PRO A 25 -6.97 0.57 5.73
N THR A 26 -7.49 -0.61 5.43
CA THR A 26 -8.67 -1.21 6.10
C THR A 26 -9.98 -0.40 5.99
N VAL A 27 -10.04 0.61 5.12
CA VAL A 27 -11.24 1.43 4.87
C VAL A 27 -11.87 1.02 3.55
N VAL A 28 -13.15 0.70 3.56
CA VAL A 28 -13.90 0.47 2.32
C VAL A 28 -14.09 1.81 1.63
N LEU A 29 -13.38 2.03 0.52
CA LEU A 29 -13.55 3.26 -0.25
C LEU A 29 -14.96 3.33 -0.84
N PRO A 30 -15.62 4.50 -0.75
CA PRO A 30 -16.86 4.75 -1.45
C PRO A 30 -16.71 4.57 -2.96
N ASN A 31 -17.82 4.25 -3.65
CA ASN A 31 -17.80 4.01 -5.10
C ASN A 31 -17.26 5.21 -5.90
N GLY A 32 -17.47 6.44 -5.43
CA GLY A 32 -16.99 7.63 -6.12
C GLY A 32 -15.47 7.79 -6.08
N MET A 33 -14.82 7.18 -5.08
CA MET A 33 -13.38 7.23 -4.85
C MET A 33 -12.61 6.11 -5.55
N ARG A 34 -13.30 5.13 -6.15
CA ARG A 34 -12.64 3.99 -6.80
C ARG A 34 -12.12 4.35 -8.19
N PRO A 35 -11.04 3.69 -8.67
CA PRO A 35 -10.49 3.92 -10.00
C PRO A 35 -11.55 3.72 -11.10
N ARG A 36 -11.68 4.69 -12.01
CA ARG A 36 -12.64 4.65 -13.14
C ARG A 36 -11.97 4.48 -14.51
N LEU A 37 -10.65 4.33 -14.53
CA LEU A 37 -9.88 4.13 -15.74
C LEU A 37 -9.84 2.64 -16.14
N ASN A 38 -9.62 2.39 -17.43
CA ASN A 38 -9.18 1.09 -17.89
C ASN A 38 -7.70 0.92 -17.59
N TRP A 39 -7.31 -0.27 -17.14
CA TRP A 39 -5.94 -0.59 -16.77
C TRP A 39 -5.58 -2.00 -17.25
N HIS A 40 -4.30 -2.22 -17.51
CA HIS A 40 -3.79 -3.40 -18.19
C HIS A 40 -3.20 -4.42 -17.19
N GLY A 41 -2.54 -3.94 -16.13
CA GLY A 41 -2.04 -4.78 -15.03
C GLY A 41 -2.18 -4.10 -13.66
N LEU A 42 -2.02 -4.90 -12.61
CA LEU A 42 -2.08 -4.47 -11.22
C LEU A 42 -0.71 -4.62 -10.57
N GLY A 43 -0.17 -3.55 -9.97
CA GLY A 43 1.04 -3.59 -9.14
C GLY A 43 0.68 -3.49 -7.66
N ILE A 44 1.01 -4.51 -6.88
CA ILE A 44 0.73 -4.57 -5.43
C ILE A 44 2.02 -4.22 -4.67
N ILE A 45 1.92 -3.31 -3.70
CA ILE A 45 3.03 -2.95 -2.80
C ILE A 45 3.08 -3.93 -1.62
N ALA A 46 3.35 -5.19 -1.93
CA ALA A 46 3.54 -6.30 -1.00
C ALA A 46 4.26 -7.44 -1.75
N ALA A 47 4.62 -8.50 -1.03
CA ALA A 47 5.19 -9.71 -1.60
C ALA A 47 4.09 -10.63 -2.16
N SER A 48 4.46 -11.64 -2.94
CA SER A 48 3.48 -12.52 -3.60
C SER A 48 2.64 -13.34 -2.62
N GLU A 49 3.18 -13.65 -1.45
CA GLU A 49 2.53 -14.41 -0.39
C GLU A 49 1.34 -13.68 0.24
N GLU A 50 1.23 -12.35 0.05
CA GLU A 50 0.12 -11.54 0.54
C GLU A 50 -1.24 -12.06 0.03
N VAL A 51 -1.28 -12.69 -1.14
CA VAL A 51 -2.51 -13.28 -1.69
C VAL A 51 -3.01 -14.44 -0.83
N GLU A 52 -2.09 -15.25 -0.29
CA GLU A 52 -2.42 -16.35 0.62
C GLU A 52 -2.88 -15.82 1.97
N VAL A 53 -2.21 -14.77 2.48
CA VAL A 53 -2.61 -14.07 3.71
C VAL A 53 -4.05 -13.57 3.59
N TRP A 54 -4.39 -12.88 2.50
CA TRP A 54 -5.76 -12.42 2.27
C TRP A 54 -6.78 -13.56 2.21
N ALA A 55 -6.41 -14.70 1.63
CA ALA A 55 -7.30 -15.86 1.59
C ALA A 55 -7.56 -16.44 2.98
N GLU A 56 -6.55 -16.47 3.86
CA GLU A 56 -6.71 -16.90 5.26
C GLU A 56 -7.48 -15.89 6.11
N GLU A 57 -7.26 -14.59 5.90
CA GLU A 57 -8.05 -13.53 6.54
C GLU A 57 -9.52 -13.64 6.16
N GLU A 58 -9.84 -13.84 4.87
CA GLU A 58 -11.21 -14.07 4.39
C GLU A 58 -11.85 -15.31 5.02
N LYS A 59 -11.11 -16.42 5.13
CA LYS A 59 -11.59 -17.64 5.80
C LYS A 59 -11.87 -17.39 7.27
N SER A 60 -11.05 -16.58 7.94
CA SER A 60 -11.19 -16.25 9.35
C SER A 60 -12.37 -15.32 9.59
N GLU A 61 -12.58 -14.30 8.75
CA GLU A 61 -13.75 -13.41 8.81
C GLU A 61 -15.08 -14.15 8.59
N VAL A 62 -15.08 -15.19 7.75
CA VAL A 62 -16.28 -16.03 7.54
C VAL A 62 -16.61 -16.84 8.79
N LYS A 63 -15.60 -17.28 9.56
CA LYS A 63 -15.78 -18.05 10.80
C LYS A 63 -16.20 -17.15 11.96
N ASP A 64 -15.57 -15.99 12.09
CA ASP A 64 -15.82 -15.02 13.14
C ASP A 64 -15.56 -13.60 12.62
N ALA A 65 -16.65 -12.82 12.47
CA ALA A 65 -16.58 -11.52 11.84
C ALA A 65 -15.89 -10.50 12.75
N GLY A 66 -14.83 -9.86 12.25
CA GLY A 66 -14.01 -8.91 12.99
C GLY A 66 -12.82 -9.53 13.72
N ILE A 67 -12.61 -10.84 13.64
CA ILE A 67 -11.50 -11.52 14.34
C ILE A 67 -10.12 -10.96 13.97
N ASN A 68 -9.90 -10.60 12.71
CA ASN A 68 -8.62 -10.05 12.27
C ASN A 68 -8.42 -8.62 12.80
N LEU A 69 -9.49 -7.81 12.81
CA LEU A 69 -9.46 -6.47 13.40
C LEU A 69 -9.14 -6.54 14.90
N ASP A 70 -9.84 -7.40 15.63
CA ASP A 70 -9.63 -7.58 17.07
C ASP A 70 -8.21 -8.08 17.34
N SER A 71 -7.72 -9.04 16.57
CA SER A 71 -6.33 -9.53 16.68
C SER A 71 -5.31 -8.42 16.41
N ALA A 72 -5.50 -7.62 15.37
CA ALA A 72 -4.62 -6.51 15.03
C ALA A 72 -4.63 -5.40 16.10
N ILE A 73 -5.78 -5.09 16.69
CA ILE A 73 -5.89 -4.17 17.83
C ILE A 73 -5.18 -4.72 19.06
N LEU A 74 -5.38 -6.01 19.37
CA LEU A 74 -4.76 -6.69 20.53
C LEU A 74 -3.24 -6.79 20.42
N ASN A 75 -2.69 -6.93 19.21
CA ASN A 75 -1.25 -6.89 18.95
C ASN A 75 -0.63 -5.52 19.34
N GLY A 76 -1.44 -4.47 19.38
CA GLY A 76 -1.05 -3.14 19.84
C GLY A 76 -0.13 -2.41 18.86
N GLY A 77 0.83 -1.64 19.40
CA GLY A 77 1.73 -0.84 18.57
C GLY A 77 1.05 0.32 17.86
N LEU A 78 1.62 0.75 16.73
CA LEU A 78 1.03 1.81 15.90
C LEU A 78 -0.19 1.32 15.12
N ASP A 79 -0.19 0.05 14.70
CA ASP A 79 -1.27 -0.55 13.93
C ASP A 79 -2.52 -0.69 14.79
N GLY A 80 -2.42 -1.25 15.99
CA GLY A 80 -3.54 -1.35 16.92
C GLY A 80 -4.10 0.02 17.32
N LEU A 81 -3.23 1.01 17.57
CA LEU A 81 -3.68 2.38 17.87
C LEU A 81 -4.38 3.04 16.66
N TYR A 82 -3.87 2.81 15.45
CA TYR A 82 -4.50 3.31 14.23
C TYR A 82 -5.89 2.72 14.06
N LEU A 83 -6.01 1.39 14.15
CA LEU A 83 -7.26 0.66 13.97
C LEU A 83 -8.28 1.01 15.05
N GLU A 84 -7.87 1.05 16.33
CA GLU A 84 -8.73 1.48 17.44
C GLU A 84 -9.27 2.90 17.21
N MET A 85 -8.44 3.83 16.74
CA MET A 85 -8.91 5.18 16.43
C MET A 85 -9.79 5.25 15.19
N LEU A 86 -9.53 4.38 14.20
CA LEU A 86 -10.29 4.32 12.97
C LEU A 86 -11.72 3.84 13.21
N THR A 87 -11.96 2.93 14.17
CA THR A 87 -13.32 2.45 14.51
C THR A 87 -14.25 3.55 15.05
N TRP A 88 -13.70 4.69 15.48
CA TRP A 88 -14.48 5.86 15.90
C TRP A 88 -14.85 6.80 14.73
N VAL A 89 -14.38 6.53 13.52
CA VAL A 89 -14.70 7.34 12.34
C VAL A 89 -16.11 7.00 11.86
N GLU A 90 -17.00 7.98 11.93
CA GLU A 90 -18.39 7.85 11.49
C GLU A 90 -18.53 7.96 9.97
N GLY A 91 -19.60 7.36 9.43
CA GLY A 91 -19.95 7.47 8.01
C GLY A 91 -19.10 6.63 7.05
N LEU A 92 -18.20 5.79 7.58
CA LEU A 92 -17.37 4.88 6.80
C LEU A 92 -17.45 3.45 7.34
N GLN A 93 -17.27 2.48 6.44
CA GLN A 93 -17.01 1.11 6.83
C GLN A 93 -15.49 0.92 6.93
N VAL A 94 -15.02 0.62 8.15
CA VAL A 94 -13.60 0.61 8.52
C VAL A 94 -13.21 -0.70 9.21
N GLY A 95 -11.91 -0.91 9.41
CA GLY A 95 -11.39 -2.10 10.08
C GLY A 95 -11.70 -3.39 9.32
N LYS A 96 -11.73 -3.32 7.98
CA LYS A 96 -11.99 -4.48 7.12
C LYS A 96 -10.68 -5.19 6.78
N PHE A 97 -10.73 -6.51 6.93
CA PHE A 97 -9.66 -7.45 6.59
C PHE A 97 -10.21 -8.51 5.62
N PRO A 98 -9.43 -8.92 4.62
CA PRO A 98 -8.23 -8.24 4.12
C PRO A 98 -8.49 -6.79 3.74
N ASP A 99 -7.41 -6.01 3.52
CA ASP A 99 -7.56 -4.62 3.10
C ASP A 99 -8.47 -4.54 1.86
N PRO A 100 -9.62 -3.85 1.96
CA PRO A 100 -10.71 -4.03 1.00
C PRO A 100 -10.34 -3.59 -0.41
N GLU A 101 -9.57 -2.51 -0.60
CA GLU A 101 -9.27 -2.01 -1.95
C GLU A 101 -8.21 -2.82 -2.69
N PRO A 102 -7.02 -3.10 -2.13
CA PRO A 102 -6.05 -4.01 -2.74
C PRO A 102 -6.67 -5.36 -3.08
N ARG A 103 -7.41 -5.96 -2.13
CA ARG A 103 -8.05 -7.27 -2.36
C ARG A 103 -9.13 -7.21 -3.45
N ARG A 104 -9.96 -6.16 -3.46
CA ARG A 104 -11.00 -5.96 -4.49
C ARG A 104 -10.37 -5.80 -5.88
N LEU A 105 -9.30 -5.02 -6.00
CA LEU A 105 -8.57 -4.83 -7.25
C LEU A 105 -7.88 -6.11 -7.70
N HIS A 106 -7.29 -6.87 -6.78
CA HIS A 106 -6.72 -8.19 -7.07
C HIS A 106 -7.78 -9.14 -7.63
N LYS A 107 -8.94 -9.28 -6.97
CA LYS A 107 -10.05 -10.10 -7.50
C LYS A 107 -10.50 -9.63 -8.88
N ALA A 108 -10.55 -8.31 -9.11
CA ALA A 108 -10.87 -7.76 -10.42
C ALA A 108 -9.80 -8.10 -11.48
N ALA A 109 -8.51 -8.07 -11.12
CA ALA A 109 -7.43 -8.46 -12.02
C ALA A 109 -7.57 -9.91 -12.46
N VAL A 110 -7.72 -10.82 -11.49
CA VAL A 110 -7.89 -12.26 -11.73
C VAL A 110 -9.13 -12.54 -12.58
N ASN A 111 -10.28 -11.95 -12.24
CA ASN A 111 -11.53 -12.16 -12.97
C ASN A 111 -11.48 -11.65 -14.42
N HIS A 112 -10.57 -10.72 -14.73
CA HIS A 112 -10.40 -10.14 -16.06
C HIS A 112 -9.08 -10.58 -16.74
N ASN A 113 -8.41 -11.60 -16.22
CA ASN A 113 -7.13 -12.12 -16.73
C ASN A 113 -6.07 -11.02 -16.93
N ARG A 114 -5.96 -10.10 -15.99
CA ARG A 114 -4.92 -9.06 -15.98
C ARG A 114 -3.75 -9.53 -15.12
N PRO A 115 -2.50 -9.37 -15.56
CA PRO A 115 -1.34 -9.77 -14.77
C PRO A 115 -1.27 -8.96 -13.47
N VAL A 116 -0.84 -9.65 -12.41
CA VAL A 116 -0.62 -9.07 -11.08
C VAL A 116 0.87 -9.16 -10.76
N PHE A 117 1.46 -8.02 -10.43
CA PHE A 117 2.89 -7.89 -10.12
C PHE A 117 3.09 -7.45 -8.67
N PHE A 118 4.16 -7.91 -8.04
CA PHE A 118 4.48 -7.66 -6.64
C PHE A 118 5.78 -6.85 -6.52
N ALA A 119 5.65 -5.64 -5.98
CA ALA A 119 6.75 -4.70 -5.86
C ALA A 119 7.72 -5.06 -4.72
N GLU A 120 7.26 -5.79 -3.70
CA GLU A 120 8.17 -6.34 -2.70
C GLU A 120 8.82 -7.62 -3.25
N PRO A 121 10.15 -7.79 -3.13
CA PRO A 121 10.79 -9.06 -3.41
C PRO A 121 10.29 -10.15 -2.45
N ASP A 122 10.22 -11.38 -2.95
CA ASP A 122 9.90 -12.55 -2.13
C ASP A 122 11.09 -12.92 -1.23
N MET A 123 10.88 -13.85 -0.28
CA MET A 123 11.87 -14.16 0.76
C MET A 123 13.14 -14.86 0.25
N ASP A 124 13.16 -15.32 -1.00
CA ASP A 124 14.32 -15.93 -1.65
C ASP A 124 15.33 -14.90 -2.20
N ASP A 125 14.98 -13.62 -2.21
CA ASP A 125 15.87 -12.53 -2.60
C ASP A 125 16.86 -12.20 -1.47
N GLU A 126 18.12 -12.61 -1.64
CA GLU A 126 19.18 -12.42 -0.63
C GLU A 126 19.43 -10.95 -0.28
N ASP A 127 19.42 -10.06 -1.29
CA ASP A 127 19.63 -8.62 -1.10
C ASP A 127 18.47 -7.99 -0.30
N TRP A 128 17.26 -8.49 -0.48
CA TRP A 128 16.07 -8.08 0.25
C TRP A 128 16.11 -8.57 1.68
N ALA A 129 16.49 -9.83 1.91
CA ALA A 129 16.69 -10.37 3.26
C ALA A 129 17.73 -9.54 4.05
N ASP A 130 18.83 -9.17 3.40
CA ASP A 130 19.86 -8.29 3.96
C ASP A 130 19.32 -6.88 4.28
N PHE A 131 18.50 -6.32 3.39
CA PHE A 131 17.80 -5.06 3.63
C PHE A 131 16.87 -5.15 4.85
N LEU A 132 16.04 -6.19 4.93
CA LEU A 132 15.13 -6.43 6.06
C LEU A 132 15.90 -6.59 7.37
N GLY A 133 17.07 -7.24 7.35
CA GLY A 133 17.97 -7.32 8.50
C GLY A 133 18.47 -5.95 8.96
N LYS A 134 18.83 -5.05 8.02
CA LYS A 134 19.23 -3.67 8.33
C LYS A 134 18.04 -2.86 8.89
N GLU A 135 16.85 -3.01 8.31
CA GLU A 135 15.62 -2.35 8.77
C GLU A 135 15.24 -2.82 10.19
N ALA A 136 15.24 -4.13 10.45
CA ALA A 136 14.99 -4.70 11.77
C ALA A 136 15.98 -4.18 12.82
N LYS A 137 17.27 -4.12 12.49
CA LYS A 137 18.31 -3.56 13.38
C LYS A 137 18.10 -2.06 13.62
N ALA A 138 17.63 -1.31 12.64
CA ALA A 138 17.31 0.10 12.78
C ALA A 138 16.12 0.32 13.73
N MET A 139 15.08 -0.51 13.63
CA MET A 139 13.86 -0.44 14.46
C MET A 139 14.09 -0.85 15.92
N THR A 140 15.00 -1.79 16.17
CA THR A 140 15.30 -2.35 17.51
C THR A 140 16.36 -1.59 18.30
N ARG A 141 16.85 -0.44 17.81
CA ARG A 141 17.81 0.38 18.56
C ARG A 141 17.24 0.81 19.92
N PRO A 142 18.01 0.79 21.02
CA PRO A 142 17.49 1.08 22.37
C PRO A 142 16.77 2.42 22.50
N LEU A 143 17.30 3.48 21.87
CA LEU A 143 16.65 4.80 21.85
C LEU A 143 15.32 4.80 21.06
N LYS A 144 15.18 3.97 20.02
CA LYS A 144 13.91 3.81 19.29
C LYS A 144 12.90 3.01 20.10
N LEU A 145 13.34 1.95 20.79
CA LEU A 145 12.50 1.19 21.73
C LEU A 145 11.95 2.09 22.84
N LEU A 146 12.76 2.98 23.40
CA LEU A 146 12.29 3.98 24.38
C LEU A 146 11.22 4.93 23.81
N ARG A 147 11.23 5.22 22.50
CA ARG A 147 10.19 6.06 21.86
C ARG A 147 8.82 5.37 21.81
N ILE A 148 8.76 4.03 21.89
CA ILE A 148 7.51 3.26 21.91
C ILE A 148 6.68 3.60 23.16
N VAL A 149 7.34 3.84 24.30
CA VAL A 149 6.68 4.28 25.55
C VAL A 149 5.90 5.59 25.37
N PHE A 150 6.35 6.43 24.43
CA PHE A 150 5.72 7.72 24.16
C PHE A 150 4.81 7.72 22.91
N THR A 151 4.42 6.55 22.40
CA THR A 151 3.62 6.41 21.17
C THR A 151 2.35 7.26 21.21
N SER A 152 1.54 7.24 22.27
CA SER A 152 0.32 8.05 22.36
C SER A 152 0.58 9.56 22.34
N ARG A 153 1.74 10.01 22.86
CA ARG A 153 2.14 11.43 22.81
C ARG A 153 2.65 11.80 21.41
N ARG A 154 3.43 10.92 20.79
CA ARG A 154 3.91 11.09 19.40
C ARG A 154 2.73 11.14 18.43
N TRP A 155 1.77 10.24 18.59
CA TRP A 155 0.53 10.20 17.84
C TRP A 155 -0.22 11.53 17.92
N ARG A 156 -0.54 12.00 19.13
CA ARG A 156 -1.23 13.28 19.35
C ARG A 156 -0.49 14.48 18.73
N LYS A 157 0.84 14.48 18.73
CA LYS A 157 1.63 15.53 18.06
C LYS A 157 1.56 15.38 16.54
N CYS A 158 1.69 14.17 16.02
CA CYS A 158 1.75 13.91 14.60
C CYS A 158 0.39 14.17 13.93
N ILE A 159 -0.72 13.73 14.52
CA ILE A 159 -2.06 13.99 13.96
C ILE A 159 -2.37 15.49 13.85
N LYS A 160 -1.92 16.31 14.81
CA LYS A 160 -2.03 17.78 14.72
C LYS A 160 -1.23 18.37 13.55
N ARG A 161 -0.11 17.75 13.18
CA ARG A 161 0.64 18.13 11.96
C ARG A 161 -0.11 17.67 10.71
N MET A 162 -0.56 16.40 10.69
CA MET A 162 -1.21 15.80 9.52
C MET A 162 -2.51 16.49 9.15
N ARG A 163 -3.33 16.91 10.13
CA ARG A 163 -4.56 17.68 9.88
C ARG A 163 -4.37 18.93 9.00
N LYS A 164 -3.17 19.51 8.97
CA LYS A 164 -2.86 20.68 8.13
C LYS A 164 -2.70 20.33 6.64
N HIS A 165 -2.52 19.06 6.34
CA HIS A 165 -2.32 18.53 4.99
C HIS A 165 -3.56 17.80 4.46
N VAL A 166 -4.58 17.59 5.30
CA VAL A 166 -5.81 16.90 4.92
C VAL A 166 -6.56 17.77 3.92
N ILE A 167 -6.99 17.13 2.84
CA ILE A 167 -7.79 17.75 1.79
C ILE A 167 -9.25 17.39 2.04
N GLU A 168 -10.14 18.37 1.86
CA GLU A 168 -11.59 18.16 1.95
C GLU A 168 -12.01 17.02 1.01
N GLN A 169 -12.91 16.15 1.45
CA GLN A 169 -13.33 15.03 0.63
C GLN A 169 -14.10 15.51 -0.61
N PRO A 170 -14.11 14.73 -1.70
CA PRO A 170 -14.88 15.09 -2.87
C PRO A 170 -16.37 15.26 -2.58
N VAL A 171 -17.04 16.07 -3.41
CA VAL A 171 -18.46 16.39 -3.24
C VAL A 171 -19.31 15.11 -3.19
N ARG A 172 -20.20 15.02 -2.19
CA ARG A 172 -21.09 13.86 -1.90
C ARG A 172 -20.40 12.63 -1.30
N GLU A 173 -19.12 12.73 -0.95
CA GLU A 173 -18.44 11.67 -0.20
C GLU A 173 -18.51 11.89 1.32
N PRO A 174 -18.43 10.83 2.14
CA PRO A 174 -18.59 10.94 3.60
C PRO A 174 -17.49 11.79 4.26
N ASP A 175 -17.87 12.63 5.23
CA ASP A 175 -16.93 13.45 6.03
C ASP A 175 -15.86 12.61 6.74
N GLY A 176 -16.18 11.35 7.07
CA GLY A 176 -15.26 10.40 7.68
C GLY A 176 -13.97 10.19 6.89
N LEU A 177 -13.95 10.43 5.57
CA LEU A 177 -12.75 10.29 4.73
C LEU A 177 -11.62 11.22 5.17
N GLN A 178 -11.92 12.46 5.55
CA GLN A 178 -10.92 13.41 6.04
C GLN A 178 -10.28 12.92 7.34
N ALA A 179 -11.09 12.38 8.25
CA ALA A 179 -10.61 11.83 9.52
C ALA A 179 -9.76 10.57 9.29
N ALA A 180 -10.22 9.64 8.46
CA ALA A 180 -9.50 8.44 8.10
C ALA A 180 -8.17 8.75 7.39
N SER A 181 -8.15 9.73 6.47
CA SER A 181 -6.93 10.23 5.82
C SER A 181 -5.93 10.77 6.84
N ALA A 182 -6.38 11.60 7.79
CA ALA A 182 -5.52 12.13 8.85
C ALA A 182 -4.91 11.01 9.72
N LEU A 183 -5.70 9.99 10.04
CA LEU A 183 -5.26 8.83 10.82
C LEU A 183 -4.24 7.98 10.04
N ALA A 184 -4.54 7.65 8.78
CA ALA A 184 -3.67 6.86 7.92
C ALA A 184 -2.32 7.59 7.66
N ALA A 185 -2.36 8.89 7.42
CA ALA A 185 -1.15 9.70 7.27
C ALA A 185 -0.32 9.75 8.55
N THR A 186 -0.99 9.80 9.71
CA THR A 186 -0.32 9.77 11.02
C THR A 186 0.38 8.44 11.26
N TRP A 187 -0.35 7.34 11.04
CA TRP A 187 0.15 5.98 11.14
C TRP A 187 1.39 5.77 10.26
N TRP A 188 1.28 6.09 8.97
CA TRP A 188 2.38 5.97 8.02
C TRP A 188 3.62 6.78 8.39
N THR A 189 3.41 8.04 8.77
CA THR A 189 4.52 8.91 9.17
C THR A 189 5.26 8.32 10.35
N LEU A 190 4.55 7.79 11.35
CA LEU A 190 5.17 7.21 12.53
C LEU A 190 5.86 5.88 12.23
N ASN A 191 5.31 5.06 11.34
CA ASN A 191 5.95 3.84 10.85
C ASN A 191 7.26 4.15 10.10
N ARG A 192 7.24 5.12 9.19
CA ARG A 192 8.46 5.60 8.50
C ARG A 192 9.50 6.15 9.47
N GLU A 193 9.08 6.83 10.54
CA GLU A 193 9.98 7.31 11.60
C GLU A 193 10.60 6.18 12.47
N ASN A 194 10.11 4.94 12.39
CA ASN A 194 10.70 3.80 13.09
C ASN A 194 11.92 3.22 12.36
N SER A 195 11.97 3.36 11.03
CA SER A 195 13.15 3.02 10.21
C SER A 195 14.12 4.21 10.09
N ASP A 196 15.20 4.07 9.33
CA ASP A 196 16.15 5.15 9.02
C ASP A 196 15.78 5.79 7.67
N ALA A 197 16.04 7.09 7.48
CA ALA A 197 15.61 7.81 6.27
C ALA A 197 16.26 7.26 4.99
N GLY A 198 17.52 6.81 5.07
CA GLY A 198 18.22 6.13 3.97
C GLY A 198 17.54 4.82 3.60
N LEU A 199 17.30 3.94 4.59
CA LEU A 199 16.62 2.65 4.36
C LEU A 199 15.22 2.83 3.77
N ASN A 200 14.47 3.83 4.25
CA ASN A 200 13.19 4.17 3.66
C ASN A 200 13.30 4.57 2.18
N GLN A 201 14.35 5.31 1.81
CA GLN A 201 14.59 5.72 0.43
C GLN A 201 15.06 4.54 -0.44
N ASP A 202 15.90 3.66 0.11
CA ASP A 202 16.35 2.44 -0.57
C ASP A 202 15.16 1.53 -0.89
N LYS A 203 14.24 1.36 0.07
CA LYS A 203 12.96 0.64 -0.14
C LYS A 203 12.10 1.29 -1.22
N ASP A 204 11.89 2.61 -1.13
CA ASP A 204 11.09 3.34 -2.13
C ASP A 204 11.70 3.19 -3.54
N ASN A 205 13.04 3.28 -3.66
CA ASN A 205 13.74 3.12 -4.94
C ASN A 205 13.58 1.69 -5.48
N ARG A 206 13.73 0.66 -4.63
CA ARG A 206 13.60 -0.74 -5.06
C ARG A 206 12.19 -1.08 -5.53
N PHE A 207 11.18 -0.61 -4.81
CA PHE A 207 9.79 -0.77 -5.24
C PHE A 207 9.52 -0.02 -6.55
N ALA A 208 10.08 1.19 -6.73
CA ALA A 208 9.98 1.91 -7.99
C ALA A 208 10.63 1.17 -9.16
N SER A 209 11.83 0.59 -8.97
CA SER A 209 12.51 -0.28 -9.96
C SER A 209 11.64 -1.44 -10.42
N ARG A 210 11.02 -2.14 -9.45
CA ARG A 210 10.16 -3.29 -9.70
C ARG A 210 8.86 -2.90 -10.39
N LEU A 211 8.22 -1.81 -9.96
CA LEU A 211 7.03 -1.29 -10.64
C LEU A 211 7.32 -0.85 -12.09
N GLN A 212 8.50 -0.28 -12.36
CA GLN A 212 8.93 0.02 -13.72
C GLN A 212 9.16 -1.25 -14.55
N GLY A 213 9.72 -2.31 -13.96
CA GLY A 213 9.84 -3.62 -14.64
C GLY A 213 8.49 -4.25 -14.95
N SER A 214 7.54 -4.12 -14.02
CA SER A 214 6.15 -4.53 -14.24
C SER A 214 5.51 -3.77 -15.41
N LEU A 215 5.72 -2.45 -15.50
CA LEU A 215 5.25 -1.64 -16.62
C LEU A 215 5.96 -2.03 -17.92
N ALA A 216 7.27 -2.28 -17.89
CA ALA A 216 8.04 -2.73 -19.04
C ALA A 216 7.50 -4.04 -19.60
N LYS A 217 7.12 -4.98 -18.73
CA LYS A 217 6.46 -6.23 -19.14
C LYS A 217 5.11 -5.96 -19.81
N LEU A 218 4.28 -5.09 -19.25
CA LEU A 218 3.00 -4.69 -19.86
C LEU A 218 3.16 -4.00 -21.23
N ARG A 219 4.27 -3.29 -21.45
CA ARG A 219 4.56 -2.65 -22.75
C ARG A 219 4.75 -3.66 -23.87
N GLU A 220 5.16 -4.90 -23.57
CA GLU A 220 5.31 -5.95 -24.58
C GLU A 220 3.98 -6.20 -25.32
N ASP A 221 2.86 -6.16 -24.58
CA ASP A 221 1.52 -6.43 -25.13
C ASP A 221 0.74 -5.16 -25.51
N HIS A 222 0.99 -4.05 -24.80
CA HIS A 222 0.17 -2.83 -24.90
C HIS A 222 0.91 -1.59 -25.43
N GLY A 223 2.22 -1.67 -25.65
CA GLY A 223 3.05 -0.55 -26.11
C GLY A 223 2.93 0.68 -25.20
N ASP A 224 2.91 1.88 -25.80
CA ASP A 224 2.84 3.16 -25.07
C ASP A 224 1.55 3.36 -24.26
N GLU A 225 0.51 2.58 -24.53
CA GLU A 225 -0.77 2.62 -23.82
C GLU A 225 -0.78 1.70 -22.59
N ALA A 226 0.31 0.98 -22.30
CA ALA A 226 0.46 0.15 -21.11
C ALA A 226 0.14 0.95 -19.84
N LEU A 227 -0.71 0.39 -18.98
CA LEU A 227 -1.15 1.07 -17.77
C LEU A 227 -1.13 0.11 -16.59
N LEU A 228 -0.24 0.40 -15.64
CA LEU A 228 -0.11 -0.31 -14.38
C LEU A 228 -0.86 0.46 -13.28
N LEU A 229 -1.93 -0.12 -12.76
CA LEU A 229 -2.65 0.44 -11.60
C LEU A 229 -1.98 -0.02 -10.32
N VAL A 230 -1.65 0.90 -9.42
CA VAL A 230 -0.95 0.61 -8.17
C VAL A 230 -1.75 1.16 -6.98
N PRO A 231 -2.56 0.35 -6.27
CA PRO A 231 -3.14 0.75 -5.01
C PRO A 231 -2.04 0.92 -3.97
N ILE A 232 -1.89 2.13 -3.46
CA ILE A 232 -0.83 2.49 -2.52
C ILE A 232 -1.39 3.47 -1.50
N GLN A 233 -0.93 3.36 -0.26
CA GLN A 233 -1.41 4.20 0.81
C GLN A 233 -1.30 5.69 0.44
N GLN A 234 -2.37 6.46 0.63
CA GLN A 234 -2.48 7.85 0.16
C GLN A 234 -1.26 8.72 0.52
N ALA A 235 -0.76 8.60 1.75
CA ALA A 235 0.38 9.38 2.26
C ALA A 235 1.75 8.92 1.70
N TYR A 236 1.83 7.71 1.14
CA TYR A 236 3.04 7.13 0.57
C TYR A 236 3.26 7.57 -0.89
N ARG A 237 2.19 7.82 -1.65
CA ARG A 237 2.26 8.13 -3.09
C ARG A 237 3.31 9.16 -3.50
N HIS A 238 3.47 10.23 -2.73
CA HIS A 238 4.43 11.28 -3.08
C HIS A 238 5.89 10.82 -3.00
N SER A 239 6.26 9.99 -2.01
CA SER A 239 7.65 9.49 -1.97
C SER A 239 7.88 8.41 -3.01
N MET A 240 6.86 7.61 -3.35
CA MET A 240 6.91 6.68 -4.48
C MET A 240 7.07 7.43 -5.81
N LEU A 241 6.34 8.52 -6.03
CA LEU A 241 6.51 9.37 -7.21
C LEU A 241 7.95 9.90 -7.33
N ILE A 242 8.51 10.41 -6.23
CA ILE A 242 9.91 10.86 -6.20
C ILE A 242 10.88 9.72 -6.56
N ALA A 243 10.61 8.49 -6.12
CA ALA A 243 11.43 7.34 -6.46
C ALA A 243 11.32 6.99 -7.95
N LEU A 244 10.12 7.00 -8.52
CA LEU A 244 9.89 6.79 -9.96
C LEU A 244 10.56 7.87 -10.82
N GLU A 245 10.49 9.14 -10.40
CA GLU A 245 11.12 10.28 -11.09
C GLU A 245 12.65 10.21 -11.13
N LYS A 246 13.28 9.41 -10.26
CA LYS A 246 14.73 9.16 -10.33
C LYS A 246 15.14 8.20 -11.43
N LEU A 247 14.18 7.49 -12.03
CA LEU A 247 14.42 6.47 -13.06
C LEU A 247 15.46 5.45 -12.57
N PRO A 248 15.18 4.73 -11.47
CA PRO A 248 16.09 3.72 -10.99
C PRO A 248 16.24 2.59 -12.01
N GLU A 249 17.29 1.77 -11.88
CA GLU A 249 17.48 0.63 -12.78
C GLU A 249 16.30 -0.32 -12.67
N ILE A 250 15.76 -0.73 -13.82
CA ILE A 250 14.58 -1.56 -13.91
C ILE A 250 14.87 -2.95 -13.33
N GLU A 251 13.99 -3.43 -12.45
CA GLU A 251 14.09 -4.75 -11.82
C GLU A 251 12.85 -5.58 -12.17
N GLU A 252 13.02 -6.88 -12.43
CA GLU A 252 11.90 -7.79 -12.65
C GLU A 252 11.08 -7.95 -11.36
N SER A 253 9.75 -7.98 -11.50
CA SER A 253 8.85 -8.23 -10.37
C SER A 253 8.34 -9.66 -10.40
N SER A 254 8.17 -10.24 -9.21
CA SER A 254 7.39 -11.45 -9.05
C SER A 254 5.99 -11.21 -9.63
N SER A 255 5.47 -12.18 -10.38
CA SER A 255 4.19 -12.06 -11.04
C SER A 255 3.36 -13.32 -10.88
N LEU A 256 2.05 -13.13 -10.74
CA LEU A 256 1.08 -14.21 -10.89
C LEU A 256 0.41 -13.98 -12.24
N GLU A 257 0.79 -14.77 -13.23
CA GLU A 257 0.06 -14.84 -14.49
C GLU A 257 -1.33 -15.41 -14.21
N GLY A 258 -2.37 -14.74 -14.73
CA GLY A 258 -3.72 -15.28 -14.69
C GLY A 258 -3.72 -16.57 -15.48
N SER A 259 -3.90 -17.70 -14.79
CA SER A 259 -3.71 -19.05 -15.32
C SER A 259 -4.22 -19.23 -16.76
N SER A 260 -3.31 -19.16 -17.73
CA SER A 260 -3.34 -19.98 -18.92
C SER A 260 -2.05 -20.77 -18.93
N ASP A 261 -2.17 -22.09 -18.99
CA ASP A 261 -1.08 -23.07 -19.11
C ASP A 261 -0.38 -23.46 -17.80
N LYS A 262 -1.10 -24.18 -16.94
CA LYS A 262 -0.49 -25.34 -16.29
C LYS A 262 -0.66 -26.54 -17.22
N GLU A 263 0.31 -26.73 -18.10
CA GLU A 263 0.56 -28.04 -18.68
C GLU A 263 0.94 -29.03 -17.56
N GLU A 264 0.51 -30.27 -17.78
CA GLU A 264 0.63 -31.44 -16.91
C GLU A 264 2.09 -31.79 -16.60
N GLU A 265 2.35 -32.22 -15.36
CA GLU A 265 3.13 -33.43 -15.05
C GLU A 265 2.63 -34.08 -13.75
#